data_AF-A0A8T3WM36-F1
#
_entry.id   AF-A0A8T3WM36-F1
#
_cell.length_a   1.000
_cell.length_b   1.000
_cell.length_c   1.000
_cell.angle_alpha   90.00
_cell.angle_beta   90.00
_cell.angle_gamma   90.00
#
_symmetry.space_group_name_H-M   'P 1'
#
loop_
_entity.id
_entity.type
_entity.pdbx_description
1 polymer ?
#
loop_
_entity_poly.entity_id
_entity_poly.type
_entity_poly.pdbx_seq_one_letter_code
_entity_poly.pdbx_strand_id
1 'polypeptide(L)'
;MALNKKSNFYGILLSLLMFVSIIALFASEPKTTGFAVKEAGNNDLIETNNQANISVNENNNIGNSCIGNIQHGSCSNTKPLYCADGNLVYNCYECGCNEGETCTEFGTCAALERCADGSIYGECSFLNGKFCQDGKLVFNCNLCGCDEGYACSDNKCVRE
;
A
#
# COMPACT_ATOMS: atom_id res chain seq x y z
N MET A 1 -40.42 -31.62 -39.74
CA MET A 1 -38.99 -31.47 -39.38
C MET A 1 -38.83 -31.90 -37.93
N ALA A 2 -38.29 -33.10 -37.72
CA ALA A 2 -38.13 -33.69 -36.40
C ALA A 2 -36.94 -33.04 -35.68
N LEU A 3 -37.22 -32.30 -34.60
CA LEU A 3 -36.21 -31.68 -33.75
C LEU A 3 -35.64 -32.74 -32.81
N ASN A 4 -34.62 -33.44 -33.29
CA ASN A 4 -33.79 -34.30 -32.46
C ASN A 4 -32.85 -33.40 -31.66
N LYS A 5 -33.07 -33.25 -30.35
CA LYS A 5 -32.15 -32.46 -29.51
C LYS A 5 -31.99 -33.10 -28.14
N LYS A 6 -30.99 -33.99 -28.02
CA LYS A 6 -30.27 -34.16 -26.75
C LYS A 6 -29.58 -32.83 -26.47
N SER A 7 -30.27 -31.90 -25.83
CA SER A 7 -29.71 -30.59 -25.52
C SER A 7 -28.66 -30.75 -24.41
N ASN A 8 -27.44 -30.30 -24.69
CA ASN A 8 -26.39 -30.17 -23.68
C ASN A 8 -26.81 -29.09 -22.69
N PHE A 9 -27.44 -29.50 -21.59
CA PHE A 9 -27.95 -28.62 -20.54
C PHE A 9 -26.89 -27.62 -20.05
N TYR A 10 -25.65 -28.09 -19.91
CA TYR A 10 -24.51 -27.25 -19.52
C TYR A 10 -24.19 -26.15 -20.54
N GLY A 11 -24.34 -26.41 -21.84
CA GLY A 11 -24.11 -25.39 -22.87
C GLY A 11 -25.15 -24.28 -22.85
N ILE A 12 -26.41 -24.64 -22.60
CA ILE A 12 -27.51 -23.66 -22.47
C ILE A 12 -27.33 -22.85 -21.18
N LEU A 13 -26.97 -23.51 -20.07
CA LEU A 13 -26.70 -22.86 -18.80
C LEU A 13 -25.52 -21.87 -18.89
N LEU A 14 -24.42 -22.27 -19.52
CA LEU A 14 -23.25 -21.42 -19.72
C LEU A 14 -23.59 -20.20 -20.60
N SER A 15 -24.37 -20.43 -21.66
CA SER A 15 -24.81 -19.35 -22.54
C SER A 15 -25.72 -18.34 -21.84
N LEU A 16 -26.57 -18.79 -20.91
CA LEU A 16 -27.41 -17.92 -20.08
C LEU A 16 -26.58 -17.09 -19.10
N LEU A 17 -25.61 -17.70 -18.42
CA LEU A 17 -24.73 -16.99 -17.49
C LEU A 17 -23.93 -15.88 -18.17
N MET A 18 -23.39 -16.18 -19.36
CA MET A 18 -22.69 -15.18 -20.17
C MET A 18 -23.62 -14.01 -20.53
N PHE A 19 -24.85 -14.28 -20.97
CA PHE A 19 -25.82 -13.23 -21.29
C PHE A 19 -26.18 -12.34 -20.10
N VAL A 20 -26.41 -12.93 -18.92
CA VAL A 20 -26.74 -12.17 -17.70
C VAL A 20 -25.59 -11.26 -17.28
N SER A 21 -24.34 -11.74 -17.36
CA SER A 21 -23.16 -10.93 -17.02
C SER A 21 -22.99 -9.70 -17.93
N ILE A 22 -23.26 -9.85 -19.22
CA ILE A 22 -23.19 -8.76 -20.19
C ILE A 22 -24.27 -7.71 -19.89
N ILE A 23 -25.50 -8.13 -19.61
CA ILE A 23 -26.59 -7.20 -19.28
C ILE A 23 -26.31 -6.43 -17.98
N ALA A 24 -25.70 -7.08 -16.98
CA ALA A 24 -25.34 -6.43 -15.71
C ALA A 24 -24.35 -5.27 -15.90
N LEU A 25 -23.42 -5.37 -16.85
CA LEU A 25 -22.47 -4.30 -17.17
C LEU A 25 -23.15 -3.05 -17.76
N PHE A 26 -24.22 -3.23 -18.53
CA PHE A 26 -24.98 -2.11 -19.11
C PHE A 26 -25.98 -1.49 -18.12
N ALA A 27 -26.38 -2.20 -17.07
CA ALA A 27 -27.35 -1.71 -16.08
C ALA A 27 -26.70 -0.92 -14.93
N SER A 28 -25.38 -0.97 -14.78
CA SER A 28 -24.66 -0.14 -13.82
C SER A 28 -24.39 1.23 -14.40
N GLU A 29 -25.36 2.13 -14.36
CA GLU A 29 -25.08 3.56 -14.44
C GLU A 29 -24.21 3.93 -13.22
N PRO A 30 -22.98 4.47 -13.42
CA PRO A 30 -22.21 4.95 -12.28
C PRO A 30 -22.96 6.14 -11.68
N LYS A 31 -23.38 6.02 -10.43
CA LYS A 31 -23.82 7.19 -9.65
C LYS A 31 -22.61 8.10 -9.51
N THR A 32 -22.52 9.11 -10.36
CA THR A 32 -21.57 10.20 -10.21
C THR A 32 -21.96 10.95 -8.95
N THR A 33 -21.28 10.66 -7.85
CA THR A 33 -21.31 11.55 -6.69
C THR A 33 -20.58 12.82 -7.10
N GLY A 34 -21.30 13.75 -7.72
CA GLY A 34 -20.79 15.08 -8.02
C GLY A 34 -20.51 15.78 -6.70
N PHE A 35 -19.23 15.90 -6.34
CA PHE A 35 -18.81 16.87 -5.33
C PHE A 35 -18.98 18.26 -5.93
N ALA A 36 -20.13 18.89 -5.65
CA ALA A 36 -20.33 20.30 -5.94
C ALA A 36 -19.54 21.11 -4.90
N VAL A 37 -18.37 21.61 -5.28
CA VAL A 37 -17.65 22.62 -4.51
C VAL A 37 -18.38 23.94 -4.72
N LYS A 38 -19.04 24.43 -3.66
CA LYS A 38 -19.57 25.79 -3.62
C LYS A 38 -18.38 26.73 -3.42
N GLU A 39 -17.96 27.44 -4.46
CA GLU A 39 -17.09 28.60 -4.29
C GLU A 39 -17.84 29.65 -3.45
N ALA A 40 -17.38 29.85 -2.22
CA ALA A 40 -17.76 31.01 -1.44
C ALA A 40 -17.05 32.22 -2.07
N GLY A 41 -17.77 32.93 -2.94
CA GLY A 41 -17.34 34.23 -3.44
C GLY A 41 -17.15 35.18 -2.26
N ASN A 42 -15.90 35.41 -1.89
CA ASN A 42 -15.53 36.43 -0.92
C ASN A 42 -15.14 37.70 -1.69
N ASN A 43 -16.14 38.31 -2.34
CA ASN A 43 -16.06 39.70 -2.75
C ASN A 43 -16.49 40.55 -1.56
N ASP A 44 -15.62 40.66 -0.57
CA ASP A 44 -15.65 41.80 0.35
C ASP A 44 -14.48 42.71 -0.02
N LEU A 45 -14.86 43.84 -0.60
CA LEU A 45 -14.02 45.00 -0.84
C LEU A 45 -13.39 45.43 0.49
N ILE A 46 -12.08 45.26 0.62
CA ILE A 46 -11.29 46.09 1.54
C ILE A 46 -10.51 47.08 0.69
N GLU A 47 -11.15 48.22 0.43
CA GLU A 47 -10.44 49.46 0.20
C GLU A 47 -9.92 49.94 1.56
N THR A 48 -8.61 49.88 1.78
CA THR A 48 -7.95 50.82 2.69
C THR A 48 -6.49 50.96 2.31
N ASN A 49 -6.18 52.09 1.67
CA ASN A 49 -4.86 52.66 1.62
C ASN A 49 -4.36 52.86 3.06
N ASN A 50 -3.44 51.99 3.51
CA ASN A 50 -2.38 52.42 4.40
C ASN A 50 -1.19 51.51 4.22
N GLN A 51 -0.13 52.16 3.78
CA GLN A 51 1.21 51.65 3.54
C GLN A 51 1.81 51.19 4.87
N ALA A 52 1.48 49.97 5.27
CA ALA A 52 2.27 49.18 6.21
C ALA A 52 2.99 48.12 5.38
N ASN A 53 4.32 48.10 5.49
CA ASN A 53 5.22 47.09 4.93
C ASN A 53 4.74 45.67 5.31
N ILE A 54 3.78 45.14 4.57
CA ILE A 54 3.67 43.71 4.39
C ILE A 54 4.78 43.41 3.39
N SER A 55 5.89 42.91 3.90
CA SER A 55 6.80 42.10 3.10
C SER A 55 5.96 40.94 2.58
N VAL A 56 5.28 41.16 1.44
CA VAL A 56 4.86 40.10 0.55
C VAL A 56 6.18 39.44 0.20
N ASN A 57 6.50 38.38 0.93
CA ASN A 57 7.49 37.47 0.47
C ASN A 57 6.87 36.86 -0.79
N GLU A 58 7.24 37.40 -1.95
CA GLU A 58 6.99 36.89 -3.29
C GLU A 58 7.66 35.52 -3.49
N ASN A 59 7.56 34.61 -2.51
CA ASN A 59 7.78 33.20 -2.71
C ASN A 59 6.45 32.62 -3.21
N ASN A 60 6.05 33.07 -4.40
CA ASN A 60 5.04 32.41 -5.21
C ASN A 60 5.63 31.06 -5.66
N ASN A 61 5.74 30.12 -4.70
CA ASN A 61 6.30 28.80 -4.90
C ASN A 61 5.21 27.86 -5.39
N ILE A 62 4.60 28.23 -6.52
CA ILE A 62 3.75 27.36 -7.32
C ILE A 62 4.67 26.27 -7.89
N GLY A 63 4.98 25.26 -7.08
CA GLY A 63 5.86 24.14 -7.45
C GLY A 63 6.69 23.53 -6.32
N ASN A 64 6.94 24.23 -5.20
CA ASN A 64 7.91 23.77 -4.19
C ASN A 64 7.30 23.19 -2.93
N SER A 65 5.99 22.99 -2.86
CA SER A 65 5.35 22.37 -1.71
C SER A 65 4.11 21.60 -2.10
N CYS A 66 3.91 20.46 -1.46
CA CYS A 66 2.72 19.63 -1.60
C CYS A 66 1.62 20.07 -0.63
N ILE A 67 0.43 19.50 -0.80
CA ILE A 67 -0.70 19.70 0.12
C ILE A 67 -0.26 19.47 1.57
N GLY A 68 -0.65 20.37 2.47
CA GLY A 68 -0.24 20.30 3.89
C GLY A 68 1.13 20.94 4.20
N ASN A 69 1.64 21.83 3.34
CA ASN A 69 2.92 22.54 3.54
C ASN A 69 4.16 21.63 3.62
N ILE A 70 4.09 20.46 2.98
CA ILE A 70 5.25 19.56 2.89
C ILE A 70 6.17 20.12 1.81
N GLN A 71 7.43 20.40 2.17
CA GLN A 71 8.41 20.94 1.21
C GLN A 71 8.74 19.94 0.11
N HIS A 72 9.00 20.44 -1.10
CA HIS A 72 9.56 19.64 -2.19
C HIS A 72 10.83 18.93 -1.70
N GLY A 73 10.96 17.66 -2.05
CA GLY A 73 12.09 16.84 -1.60
C GLY A 73 11.92 16.26 -0.20
N SER A 74 10.79 16.51 0.48
CA SER A 74 10.55 16.04 1.83
C SER A 74 9.49 14.94 1.89
N CYS A 75 9.61 14.12 2.93
CA CYS A 75 8.66 13.08 3.26
C CYS A 75 7.44 13.61 4.00
N SER A 76 6.29 13.02 3.70
CA SER A 76 5.07 13.19 4.48
C SER A 76 5.17 12.44 5.81
N ASN A 77 4.37 12.87 6.79
CA ASN A 77 4.15 12.10 8.01
C ASN A 77 3.39 10.78 7.74
N THR A 78 2.69 10.69 6.60
CA THR A 78 2.05 9.46 6.13
C THR A 78 3.00 8.74 5.19
N LYS A 79 3.75 7.76 5.72
CA LYS A 79 4.64 6.93 4.89
C LYS A 79 3.85 6.09 3.88
N PRO A 80 4.41 5.81 2.70
CA PRO A 80 5.71 6.26 2.19
C PRO A 80 5.61 7.49 1.26
N LEU A 81 4.71 8.43 1.54
CA LEU A 81 4.48 9.55 0.63
C LEU A 81 5.66 10.54 0.64
N TYR A 82 6.11 10.91 -0.54
CA TYR A 82 7.20 11.83 -0.83
C TYR A 82 6.69 12.99 -1.69
N CYS A 83 7.15 14.21 -1.41
CA CYS A 83 6.76 15.39 -2.16
C CYS A 83 7.67 15.61 -3.38
N ALA A 84 7.16 15.29 -4.57
CA ALA A 84 7.81 15.50 -5.85
C ALA A 84 7.00 16.47 -6.71
N ASP A 85 7.62 17.58 -7.12
CA ASP A 85 7.03 18.57 -8.04
C ASP A 85 5.61 19.03 -7.66
N GLY A 86 5.41 19.30 -6.36
CA GLY A 86 4.12 19.75 -5.81
C GLY A 86 3.07 18.64 -5.62
N ASN A 87 3.41 17.38 -5.92
CA ASN A 87 2.53 16.22 -5.77
C ASN A 87 3.08 15.21 -4.76
N LEU A 88 2.18 14.58 -3.98
CA LEU A 88 2.54 13.45 -3.14
C LEU A 88 2.54 12.18 -3.96
N VAL A 89 3.70 11.53 -4.05
CA VAL A 89 3.90 10.26 -4.73
C VAL A 89 4.39 9.21 -3.73
N TYR A 90 4.18 7.93 -4.00
CA TYR A 90 4.75 6.87 -3.17
C TYR A 90 6.24 6.71 -3.47
N ASN A 91 7.09 6.88 -2.46
CA ASN A 91 8.52 6.62 -2.58
C ASN A 91 9.12 6.16 -1.24
N CYS A 92 8.98 4.87 -0.95
CA CYS A 92 9.56 4.27 0.26
C CYS A 92 11.09 4.17 0.25
N TYR A 93 11.75 4.30 -0.90
CA TYR A 93 13.21 4.32 -0.94
C TYR A 93 13.79 5.58 -0.28
N GLU A 94 13.06 6.70 -0.39
CA GLU A 94 13.41 7.97 0.27
C GLU A 94 12.78 8.08 1.67
N CYS A 95 11.50 7.71 1.82
CA CYS A 95 10.75 7.96 3.06
C CYS A 95 10.64 6.77 4.03
N GLY A 96 11.06 5.60 3.58
CA GLY A 96 10.93 4.35 4.33
C GLY A 96 9.49 3.88 4.51
N CYS A 97 9.35 2.76 5.20
CA CYS A 97 8.06 2.17 5.58
C CYS A 97 7.85 2.21 7.10
N ASN A 98 6.68 1.76 7.57
CA ASN A 98 6.44 1.55 8.98
C ASN A 98 7.13 0.27 9.47
N GLU A 99 7.12 0.05 10.78
CA GLU A 99 7.69 -1.16 11.37
C GLU A 99 6.94 -2.40 10.87
N GLY A 100 7.69 -3.42 10.45
CA GLY A 100 7.12 -4.65 9.90
C GLY A 100 6.67 -4.56 8.44
N GLU A 101 7.06 -3.51 7.72
CA GLU A 101 6.82 -3.35 6.29
C GLU A 101 8.15 -3.24 5.52
N THR A 102 8.12 -3.61 4.25
CA THR A 102 9.25 -3.47 3.32
C THR A 102 8.86 -2.67 2.09
N CYS A 103 9.86 -2.03 1.48
CA CYS A 103 9.70 -1.24 0.28
C CYS A 103 9.60 -2.17 -0.94
N THR A 104 8.49 -2.06 -1.67
CA THR A 104 8.29 -2.81 -2.92
C THR A 104 8.99 -2.13 -4.08
N GLU A 105 9.16 -2.86 -5.19
CA GLU A 105 9.68 -2.32 -6.46
C GLU A 105 8.89 -1.13 -7.02
N PHE A 106 7.64 -0.93 -6.57
CA PHE A 106 6.77 0.17 -6.98
C PHE A 106 6.88 1.40 -6.08
N GLY A 107 7.81 1.42 -5.12
CA GLY A 107 7.96 2.53 -4.17
C GLY A 107 6.86 2.60 -3.12
N THR A 108 6.04 1.56 -2.97
CA THR A 108 5.01 1.42 -1.93
C THR A 108 5.49 0.51 -0.79
N CYS A 109 4.80 0.56 0.35
CA CYS A 109 5.07 -0.33 1.48
C CYS A 109 4.15 -1.55 1.43
N ALA A 110 4.72 -2.73 1.67
CA ALA A 110 3.99 -3.97 1.86
C ALA A 110 4.38 -4.60 3.19
N ALA A 111 3.44 -5.28 3.86
CA ALA A 111 3.73 -6.02 5.08
C ALA A 111 4.81 -7.09 4.82
N LEU A 112 5.80 -7.16 5.70
CA LEU A 112 6.74 -8.27 5.72
C LEU A 112 5.96 -9.55 6.04
N GLU A 113 6.24 -10.61 5.28
CA GLU A 113 5.72 -11.93 5.64
C GLU A 113 6.19 -12.30 7.05
N ARG A 114 5.30 -12.94 7.80
CA ARG A 114 5.58 -13.38 9.17
C ARG A 114 5.28 -14.85 9.31
N CYS A 115 6.03 -15.48 10.20
CA CYS A 115 5.80 -16.85 10.60
C CYS A 115 4.69 -16.95 11.66
N ALA A 116 4.23 -18.17 11.92
CA ALA A 116 3.13 -18.46 12.85
C ALA A 116 3.39 -17.99 14.30
N ASP A 117 4.66 -17.81 14.67
CA ASP A 117 5.12 -17.31 15.96
C ASP A 117 5.33 -15.79 16.00
N GLY A 118 5.06 -15.08 14.90
CA GLY A 118 5.22 -13.63 14.77
C GLY A 118 6.60 -13.17 14.27
N SER A 119 7.55 -14.08 14.10
CA SER A 119 8.89 -13.79 13.58
C SER A 119 8.81 -13.24 12.16
N ILE A 120 9.62 -12.22 11.86
CA ILE A 120 9.67 -11.55 10.57
C ILE A 120 10.43 -12.42 9.56
N TYR A 121 9.99 -12.44 8.30
CA TYR A 121 10.74 -13.08 7.21
C TYR A 121 12.20 -12.64 7.20
N GLY A 122 13.12 -13.61 7.15
CA GLY A 122 14.54 -13.32 7.17
C GLY A 122 15.14 -13.16 8.57
N GLU A 123 14.34 -13.28 9.63
CA GLU A 123 14.78 -13.17 11.02
C GLU A 123 14.72 -14.50 11.77
N CYS A 124 15.54 -14.59 12.81
CA CYS A 124 15.52 -15.71 13.75
C CYS A 124 14.31 -15.63 14.67
N SER A 125 13.72 -16.79 14.91
CA SER A 125 12.62 -16.95 15.83
C SER A 125 13.11 -16.97 17.27
N PHE A 126 12.23 -16.56 18.20
CA PHE A 126 12.44 -16.79 19.63
C PHE A 126 12.42 -18.29 19.99
N LEU A 127 11.95 -19.14 19.07
CA LEU A 127 12.04 -20.59 19.21
C LEU A 127 13.45 -21.03 18.80
N ASN A 128 14.12 -21.65 19.76
CA ASN A 128 15.48 -22.16 19.69
C ASN A 128 15.83 -22.80 18.32
N GLY A 129 16.82 -22.21 17.64
CA GLY A 129 17.35 -22.69 16.36
C GLY A 129 16.40 -22.62 15.16
N LYS A 130 15.33 -21.83 15.22
CA LYS A 130 14.39 -21.66 14.10
C LYS A 130 14.54 -20.31 13.41
N PHE A 131 14.31 -20.33 12.10
CA PHE A 131 14.40 -19.18 11.21
C PHE A 131 13.10 -19.02 10.43
N CYS A 132 12.65 -17.79 10.21
CA CYS A 132 11.46 -17.52 9.43
C CYS A 132 11.77 -17.38 7.93
N GLN A 133 11.33 -18.35 7.14
CA GLN A 133 11.53 -18.40 5.69
C GLN A 133 10.19 -18.60 4.98
N ASP A 134 9.81 -17.65 4.13
CA ASP A 134 8.59 -17.65 3.31
C ASP A 134 7.32 -17.98 4.15
N GLY A 135 7.17 -17.28 5.27
CA GLY A 135 6.07 -17.46 6.23
C GLY A 135 6.10 -18.77 7.02
N LYS A 136 7.16 -19.59 6.90
CA LYS A 136 7.32 -20.87 7.60
C LYS A 136 8.54 -20.88 8.50
N LEU A 137 8.37 -21.44 9.69
CA LEU A 137 9.50 -21.70 10.58
C LEU A 137 10.25 -22.95 10.12
N VAL A 138 11.51 -22.75 9.75
CA VAL A 138 12.45 -23.81 9.40
C VAL A 138 13.53 -23.93 10.45
N PHE A 139 14.11 -25.11 10.62
CA PHE A 139 15.27 -25.30 11.51
C PHE A 139 16.52 -24.79 10.81
N ASN A 140 17.23 -23.86 11.45
CA ASN A 140 18.49 -23.31 10.95
C ASN A 140 19.36 -22.82 12.12
N CYS A 141 19.78 -23.75 12.98
CA CYS A 141 20.64 -23.41 14.12
C CYS A 141 22.03 -22.89 13.73
N ASN A 142 22.50 -23.16 12.50
CA ASN A 142 23.75 -22.60 12.00
C ASN A 142 23.67 -21.07 11.86
N LEU A 143 22.47 -20.54 11.57
CA LEU A 143 22.21 -19.11 11.48
C LEU A 143 21.74 -18.53 12.81
N CYS A 144 20.79 -19.18 13.48
CA CYS A 144 20.11 -18.63 14.65
C CYS A 144 20.70 -19.03 16.00
N GLY A 145 21.68 -19.93 16.00
CA GLY A 145 22.26 -20.49 17.22
C GLY A 145 21.33 -21.44 17.96
N CYS A 146 21.83 -21.96 19.08
CA CYS A 146 21.07 -22.78 20.01
C CYS A 146 21.16 -22.20 21.43
N ASP A 147 20.13 -22.42 22.25
CA ASP A 147 20.17 -22.11 23.68
C ASP A 147 21.24 -22.94 24.41
N GLU A 148 21.59 -22.52 25.63
CA GLU A 148 22.56 -23.20 26.49
C GLU A 148 22.18 -24.68 26.73
N GLY A 149 23.17 -25.57 26.60
CA GLY A 149 23.00 -27.03 26.72
C GLY A 149 22.51 -27.74 25.44
N TYR A 150 22.45 -27.03 24.31
CA TYR A 150 22.16 -27.59 23.01
C TYR A 150 23.28 -27.27 22.01
N ALA A 151 23.65 -28.27 21.21
CA ALA A 151 24.55 -28.11 20.07
C ALA A 151 23.77 -28.11 18.76
N CYS A 152 24.31 -27.40 17.76
CA CYS A 152 23.75 -27.43 16.41
C CYS A 152 24.21 -28.69 15.69
N SER A 153 23.26 -29.56 15.31
CA SER A 153 23.52 -30.77 14.52
C SER A 153 22.44 -30.93 13.46
N ASP A 154 22.86 -31.05 12.19
CA ASP A 154 21.96 -31.13 11.03
C ASP A 154 20.90 -30.00 11.00
N ASN A 155 21.35 -28.75 11.19
CA ASN A 155 20.52 -27.54 11.28
C ASN A 155 19.48 -27.53 12.43
N LYS A 156 19.49 -28.53 13.32
CA LYS A 156 18.61 -28.61 14.49
C LYS A 156 19.41 -28.51 15.78
N CYS A 157 18.80 -27.90 16.79
CA CYS A 157 19.34 -27.92 18.14
C CYS A 157 19.08 -29.30 18.77
N VAL A 158 20.16 -29.99 19.14
CA VAL A 158 20.14 -31.26 19.85
C VAL A 158 20.81 -31.09 21.21
N ARG A 159 20.30 -31.74 22.25
CA ARG A 159 20.90 -31.66 23.59
C ARG A 159 22.30 -32.29 23.56
N GLU A 160 23.26 -31.62 24.19
CA GLU A 160 24.62 -32.14 24.41
C GLU A 160 24.67 -33.34 25.37
#